data_AF-H2XK77-F1
#
_entry.id   AF-H2XK77-F1
#
_cell.length_a   1.000
_cell.length_b   1.000
_cell.length_c   1.000
_cell.angle_alpha   90.00
_cell.angle_beta   90.00
_cell.angle_gamma   90.00
#
_symmetry.space_group_name_H-M   'P 1'
#
loop_
_entity.id
_entity.type
_entity.pdbx_description
1 polymer ?
#
loop_
_entity_poly.entity_id
_entity_poly.type
_entity_poly.pdbx_seq_one_letter_code
_entity_poly.pdbx_strand_id
1 'polypeptide(L)'
;MDFKWNCRITYKHNAVYSAHIIVFHQKIMHSILPWKHSRKRSQRFVWWSDENPWDLKHFGQRYPRKFGNFFNLTMTYRTDSDVFFPIWRKESLFNEVAKHPKSVDEITRPKTLLAIWTADDCKPSRGNQIRMKYAVALVKAGLSFTKTGICFNKDDKVDLNPYMFYLVLVDGYHCKDYLHEKIWHALVKGLVPVIFGPYRDDVLNQLPHHSFIHAEDFRTTRALVDHMHVVALNKTLYKEYFIWRESRDIELDDAVIHSHHPNLKLRSQEATGWSRLCEKFREMEAKNQTQVIRSLEDFVFNTESKHCM
;
A
#
# COMPACT_ATOMS: atom_id res chain seq x y z
N MET A 1 -12.53 13.47 15.76
CA MET A 1 -13.23 13.40 14.46
C MET A 1 -14.43 12.51 14.67
N ASP A 2 -15.61 12.98 14.29
CA ASP A 2 -16.82 12.17 14.26
C ASP A 2 -16.96 11.65 12.83
N PHE A 3 -17.04 10.32 12.70
CA PHE A 3 -17.24 9.67 11.42
C PHE A 3 -18.74 9.47 11.16
N LYS A 4 -19.08 9.16 9.91
CA LYS A 4 -20.35 8.51 9.56
C LYS A 4 -20.58 7.40 10.61
N TRP A 5 -21.81 7.28 11.14
CA TRP A 5 -22.21 6.28 12.14
C TRP A 5 -21.88 6.54 13.62
N ASN A 6 -21.77 7.80 14.07
CA ASN A 6 -21.61 8.17 15.50
C ASN A 6 -20.40 7.52 16.21
N CYS A 7 -19.31 7.27 15.48
CA CYS A 7 -18.05 6.81 16.08
C CYS A 7 -17.10 7.99 16.31
N ARG A 8 -16.51 8.06 17.52
CA ARG A 8 -15.55 9.10 17.91
C ARG A 8 -14.17 8.48 18.16
N ILE A 9 -13.17 9.00 17.47
CA ILE A 9 -11.76 8.64 17.71
C ILE A 9 -11.14 9.60 18.72
N THR A 10 -10.37 9.06 19.66
CA THR A 10 -9.57 9.80 20.64
C THR A 10 -8.21 9.13 20.83
N TYR A 11 -7.17 9.93 20.99
CA TYR A 11 -5.81 9.49 21.29
C TYR A 11 -5.48 9.65 22.80
N LYS A 12 -6.44 10.08 23.61
CA LYS A 12 -6.25 10.26 25.06
C LYS A 12 -6.15 8.89 25.76
N HIS A 13 -5.06 8.63 26.46
CA HIS A 13 -4.82 7.35 27.14
C HIS A 13 -5.91 6.96 28.15
N ASN A 14 -6.46 7.92 28.90
CA ASN A 14 -7.52 7.65 29.88
C ASN A 14 -8.85 7.21 29.27
N ALA A 15 -9.06 7.41 27.96
CA ALA A 15 -10.24 6.91 27.27
C ALA A 15 -10.29 5.38 27.20
N VAL A 16 -9.18 4.68 27.47
CA VAL A 16 -9.12 3.21 27.53
C VAL A 16 -10.17 2.60 28.45
N TYR A 17 -10.63 3.30 29.49
CA TYR A 17 -11.62 2.78 30.43
C TYR A 17 -13.07 2.89 29.93
N SER A 18 -13.34 3.77 28.97
CA SER A 18 -14.67 4.02 28.41
C SER A 18 -14.78 3.65 26.92
N ALA A 19 -13.66 3.41 26.24
CA ALA A 19 -13.64 3.06 24.83
C ALA A 19 -14.20 1.64 24.60
N HIS A 20 -15.04 1.50 23.58
CA HIS A 20 -15.55 0.21 23.11
C HIS A 20 -14.51 -0.56 22.28
N ILE A 21 -13.67 0.18 21.54
CA ILE A 21 -12.63 -0.36 20.67
C ILE A 21 -11.30 0.26 21.07
N ILE A 22 -10.27 -0.57 21.22
CA ILE A 22 -8.90 -0.12 21.47
C ILE A 22 -8.02 -0.67 20.37
N VAL A 23 -7.35 0.22 19.64
CA VAL A 23 -6.50 -0.13 18.52
C VAL A 23 -5.03 -0.05 18.93
N PHE A 24 -4.29 -1.12 18.68
CA PHE A 24 -2.88 -1.24 18.98
C PHE A 24 -2.10 -1.28 17.68
N HIS A 25 -1.34 -0.23 17.42
CA HIS A 25 -0.40 -0.21 16.31
C HIS A 25 0.78 -1.16 16.60
N GLN A 26 1.23 -1.94 15.63
CA GLN A 26 2.32 -2.92 15.79
C GLN A 26 3.61 -2.33 16.39
N LYS A 27 3.88 -1.05 16.11
CA LYS A 27 5.08 -0.35 16.61
C LYS A 27 5.10 -0.22 18.14
N ILE A 28 3.96 -0.20 18.83
CA ILE A 28 3.89 -0.08 20.30
C ILE A 28 3.88 -1.43 21.03
N MET A 29 3.97 -2.55 20.31
CA MET A 29 4.04 -3.90 20.90
C MET A 29 5.39 -4.23 21.57
N HIS A 30 6.38 -3.34 21.39
CA HIS A 30 7.59 -3.03 22.22
C HIS A 30 7.41 -3.16 23.70
N SER A 31 6.38 -2.48 24.14
CA SER A 31 6.14 -2.21 25.54
C SER A 31 5.30 -3.34 26.10
N ILE A 32 5.59 -3.76 27.33
CA ILE A 32 4.66 -4.61 28.09
C ILE A 32 3.33 -3.87 28.08
N LEU A 33 2.36 -4.37 27.32
CA LEU A 33 0.99 -3.85 27.35
C LEU A 33 0.48 -4.15 28.77
N PRO A 34 0.29 -3.15 29.65
CA PRO A 34 0.06 -3.36 31.09
C PRO A 34 -1.34 -3.93 31.41
N TRP A 35 -2.06 -4.48 30.43
CA TRP A 35 -3.50 -4.66 30.46
C TRP A 35 -3.97 -6.11 30.71
N LYS A 36 -3.06 -7.03 31.08
CA LYS A 36 -3.39 -8.44 31.36
C LYS A 36 -4.48 -8.62 32.44
N HIS A 37 -4.88 -7.57 33.17
CA HIS A 37 -5.88 -7.63 34.24
C HIS A 37 -7.09 -6.67 34.11
N SER A 38 -7.20 -5.85 33.06
CA SER A 38 -8.21 -4.77 33.02
C SER A 38 -8.98 -4.64 31.70
N ARG A 39 -9.26 -5.76 31.02
CA ARG A 39 -10.09 -5.77 29.81
C ARG A 39 -11.56 -5.99 30.17
N LYS A 40 -12.44 -5.03 29.85
CA LYS A 40 -13.89 -5.24 29.96
C LYS A 40 -14.36 -6.22 28.88
N ARG A 41 -15.35 -7.06 29.20
CA ARG A 41 -15.93 -8.03 28.24
C ARG A 41 -16.49 -7.35 26.98
N SER A 42 -16.99 -6.12 27.10
CA SER A 42 -17.50 -5.33 25.97
C SER A 42 -16.41 -4.75 25.06
N GLN A 43 -15.14 -4.71 25.51
CA GLN A 43 -14.07 -4.11 24.72
C GLN A 43 -13.57 -5.04 23.62
N ARG A 44 -13.35 -4.48 22.43
CA ARG A 44 -12.68 -5.14 21.31
C ARG A 44 -11.29 -4.55 21.13
N PHE A 45 -10.29 -5.42 21.18
CA PHE A 45 -8.89 -5.06 20.95
C PHE A 45 -8.55 -5.36 19.49
N VAL A 46 -8.02 -4.36 18.78
CA VAL A 46 -7.70 -4.44 17.36
C VAL A 46 -6.19 -4.39 17.20
N TRP A 47 -5.64 -5.36 16.49
CA TRP A 47 -4.25 -5.31 16.06
C TRP A 47 -4.18 -4.59 14.72
N TRP A 48 -3.45 -3.48 14.67
CA TRP A 48 -3.24 -2.71 13.46
C TRP A 48 -1.81 -2.86 12.97
N SER A 49 -1.64 -3.20 11.69
CA SER A 49 -0.35 -3.13 11.02
C SER A 49 -0.44 -2.71 9.55
N ASP A 50 0.51 -1.87 9.16
CA ASP A 50 0.80 -1.43 7.79
C ASP A 50 2.18 -1.93 7.29
N GLU A 51 2.79 -2.88 8.01
CA GLU A 51 4.16 -3.35 7.78
C GLU A 51 4.16 -4.67 7.00
N ASN A 52 5.19 -4.91 6.21
CA ASN A 52 5.31 -6.17 5.48
C ASN A 52 5.65 -7.35 6.45
N PRO A 53 5.24 -8.59 6.13
CA PRO A 53 5.42 -9.74 7.02
C PRO A 53 6.88 -10.06 7.36
N TRP A 54 7.81 -9.90 6.40
CA TRP A 54 9.22 -10.14 6.66
C TRP A 54 9.76 -9.18 7.71
N ASP A 55 9.46 -7.89 7.58
CA ASP A 55 9.91 -6.88 8.53
C ASP A 55 9.27 -7.06 9.91
N LEU A 56 7.98 -7.43 9.98
CA LEU A 56 7.32 -7.79 11.23
C LEU A 56 7.98 -8.96 11.95
N LYS A 57 8.47 -9.96 11.19
CA LYS A 57 9.11 -11.16 11.74
C LYS A 57 10.53 -10.88 12.23
N HIS A 58 11.30 -10.11 11.47
CA HIS A 58 12.75 -10.00 11.66
C HIS A 58 13.21 -8.71 12.33
N PHE A 59 12.41 -7.64 12.29
CA PHE A 59 12.83 -6.35 12.82
C PHE A 59 12.00 -5.87 14.02
N GLY A 60 12.74 -5.45 15.04
CA GLY A 60 12.23 -4.66 16.14
C GLY A 60 11.29 -5.39 17.09
N GLN A 61 11.40 -6.70 17.34
CA GLN A 61 10.57 -7.46 18.31
C GLN A 61 9.05 -7.41 18.13
N ARG A 62 8.56 -7.08 16.92
CA ARG A 62 7.13 -7.01 16.54
C ARG A 62 6.45 -8.36 16.37
N TYR A 63 7.01 -9.38 17.01
CA TYR A 63 6.59 -10.75 16.82
C TYR A 63 5.21 -10.99 17.46
N PRO A 64 4.17 -11.26 16.65
CA PRO A 64 2.80 -11.33 17.15
C PRO A 64 2.53 -12.50 18.11
N ARG A 65 3.42 -13.51 18.17
CA ARG A 65 3.28 -14.71 19.02
C ARG A 65 3.07 -14.41 20.49
N LYS A 66 3.59 -13.28 21.00
CA LYS A 66 3.40 -12.87 22.41
C LYS A 66 1.95 -12.49 22.74
N PHE A 67 1.07 -12.37 21.74
CA PHE A 67 -0.29 -11.84 21.87
C PHE A 67 -1.37 -12.84 21.43
N GLY A 68 -1.09 -14.14 21.50
CA GLY A 68 -2.12 -15.17 21.32
C GLY A 68 -3.31 -14.94 22.26
N ASN A 69 -4.52 -15.03 21.71
CA ASN A 69 -5.78 -14.77 22.41
C ASN A 69 -5.97 -13.34 22.98
N PHE A 70 -5.14 -12.36 22.58
CA PHE A 70 -5.23 -10.99 23.08
C PHE A 70 -6.17 -10.11 22.25
N PHE A 71 -6.08 -10.22 20.92
CA PHE A 71 -6.83 -9.39 19.97
C PHE A 71 -8.12 -10.05 19.52
N ASN A 72 -9.08 -9.24 19.09
CA ASN A 72 -10.33 -9.67 18.48
C ASN A 72 -10.37 -9.45 16.98
N LEU A 73 -9.71 -8.40 16.50
CA LEU A 73 -9.80 -7.96 15.11
C LEU A 73 -8.41 -7.68 14.55
N THR A 74 -8.19 -8.02 13.28
CA THR A 74 -7.06 -7.52 12.49
C THR A 74 -7.48 -6.29 11.69
N MET A 75 -6.59 -5.31 11.61
CA MET A 75 -6.77 -4.13 10.76
C MET A 75 -5.49 -3.91 9.96
N THR A 76 -5.48 -4.25 8.68
CA THR A 76 -4.27 -4.18 7.84
C THR A 76 -4.58 -3.85 6.39
N TYR A 77 -3.56 -3.67 5.55
CA TYR A 77 -3.70 -3.57 4.10
C TYR A 77 -4.17 -4.87 3.44
N ARG A 78 -4.23 -6.00 4.16
CA ARG A 78 -4.66 -7.27 3.57
C ARG A 78 -6.16 -7.33 3.41
N THR A 79 -6.59 -7.87 2.27
CA THR A 79 -8.00 -7.95 1.93
C THR A 79 -8.76 -8.95 2.81
N ASP A 80 -8.06 -9.92 3.39
CA ASP A 80 -8.59 -10.91 4.33
C ASP A 80 -8.49 -10.50 5.81
N SER A 81 -8.12 -9.24 6.11
CA SER A 81 -8.23 -8.69 7.46
C SER A 81 -9.69 -8.44 7.85
N ASP A 82 -9.99 -8.44 9.16
CA ASP A 82 -11.33 -8.09 9.65
C ASP A 82 -11.74 -6.66 9.26
N VAL A 83 -10.74 -5.77 9.20
CA VAL A 83 -10.88 -4.37 8.81
C VAL A 83 -9.80 -4.01 7.80
N PHE A 84 -10.19 -3.96 6.53
CA PHE A 84 -9.32 -3.54 5.44
C PHE A 84 -8.95 -2.05 5.60
N PHE A 85 -7.65 -1.79 5.72
CA PHE A 85 -7.07 -0.46 5.88
C PHE A 85 -5.80 -0.33 5.02
N PRO A 86 -5.96 -0.20 3.69
CA PRO A 86 -4.83 0.03 2.80
C PRO A 86 -4.21 1.41 3.03
N ILE A 87 -2.97 1.59 2.61
CA ILE A 87 -2.25 2.87 2.76
C ILE A 87 -2.99 3.99 2.02
N TRP A 88 -3.53 3.69 0.83
CA TRP A 88 -4.30 4.61 0.00
C TRP A 88 -5.43 3.88 -0.71
N ARG A 89 -6.41 4.65 -1.19
CA ARG A 89 -7.50 4.19 -2.05
C ARG A 89 -7.50 4.96 -3.37
N LYS A 90 -8.14 4.41 -4.40
CA LYS A 90 -8.47 5.14 -5.64
C LYS A 90 -9.20 6.45 -5.32
N GLU A 91 -10.19 6.41 -4.43
CA GLU A 91 -10.92 7.61 -3.98
C GLU A 91 -9.99 8.66 -3.36
N SER A 92 -9.08 8.25 -2.47
CA SER A 92 -8.11 9.15 -1.85
C SER A 92 -7.18 9.77 -2.90
N LEU A 93 -6.74 8.98 -3.88
CA LEU A 93 -5.92 9.45 -5.00
C LEU A 93 -6.67 10.47 -5.85
N PHE A 94 -7.90 10.17 -6.24
CA PHE A 94 -8.73 11.07 -7.06
C PHE A 94 -9.03 12.37 -6.33
N ASN A 95 -9.34 12.31 -5.04
CA ASN A 95 -9.53 13.47 -4.19
C ASN A 95 -8.25 14.30 -4.07
N GLU A 96 -7.09 13.67 -3.94
CA GLU A 96 -5.80 14.39 -3.85
C GLU A 96 -5.46 15.10 -5.16
N VAL A 97 -5.63 14.42 -6.30
CA VAL A 97 -5.42 15.02 -7.63
C VAL A 97 -6.43 16.14 -7.91
N ALA A 98 -7.66 16.04 -7.37
CA ALA A 98 -8.69 17.06 -7.51
C ALA A 98 -8.37 18.37 -6.78
N LYS A 99 -7.57 18.34 -5.71
CA LYS A 99 -7.17 19.57 -4.96
C LYS A 99 -6.31 20.50 -5.80
N HIS A 100 -5.47 19.94 -6.67
CA HIS A 100 -4.56 20.67 -7.54
C HIS A 100 -4.64 20.11 -8.96
N PRO A 101 -5.73 20.41 -9.70
CA PRO A 101 -5.97 19.83 -11.00
C PRO A 101 -4.92 20.33 -12.00
N LYS A 102 -4.31 19.38 -12.73
CA LYS A 102 -3.42 19.64 -13.85
C LYS A 102 -3.94 18.87 -15.05
N SER A 103 -3.99 19.52 -16.21
CA SER A 103 -4.37 18.82 -17.45
C SER A 103 -3.32 17.77 -17.80
N VAL A 104 -3.74 16.76 -18.57
CA VAL A 104 -2.83 15.76 -19.13
C VAL A 104 -1.71 16.44 -19.93
N ASP A 105 -2.02 17.50 -20.68
CA ASP A 105 -1.03 18.29 -21.41
C ASP A 105 0.00 19.00 -20.52
N GLU A 106 -0.40 19.50 -19.35
CA GLU A 106 0.54 20.13 -18.41
C GLU A 106 1.50 19.09 -17.80
N ILE A 107 0.96 17.94 -17.38
CA ILE A 107 1.75 16.87 -16.76
C ILE A 107 2.73 16.27 -17.77
N THR A 108 2.30 16.14 -19.01
CA THR A 108 3.06 15.52 -20.10
C THR A 108 3.89 16.50 -20.93
N ARG A 109 4.15 17.71 -20.40
CA ARG A 109 5.18 18.60 -20.94
C ARG A 109 6.53 17.86 -21.02
N PRO A 110 7.40 18.22 -21.97
CA PRO A 110 8.71 17.58 -22.14
C PRO A 110 9.46 17.46 -20.82
N LYS A 111 9.86 16.23 -20.50
CA LYS A 111 10.63 15.87 -19.31
C LYS A 111 12.10 15.75 -19.70
N THR A 112 13.01 16.12 -18.81
CA THR A 112 14.46 16.12 -19.09
C THR A 112 15.16 14.89 -18.53
N LEU A 113 14.53 14.17 -17.59
CA LEU A 113 15.08 12.98 -16.96
C LEU A 113 14.11 11.81 -17.15
N LEU A 114 14.66 10.62 -17.36
CA LEU A 114 13.86 9.44 -17.68
C LEU A 114 13.16 8.90 -16.42
N ALA A 115 13.93 8.47 -15.43
CA ALA A 115 13.39 7.78 -14.25
C ALA A 115 14.14 8.13 -12.96
N ILE A 116 13.46 7.96 -11.84
CA ILE A 116 14.02 8.10 -10.49
C ILE A 116 13.60 6.93 -9.60
N TRP A 117 14.48 6.53 -8.68
CA TRP A 117 14.20 5.62 -7.59
C TRP A 117 14.66 6.22 -6.26
N THR A 118 13.72 6.38 -5.32
CA THR A 118 14.04 6.70 -3.93
C THR A 118 14.00 5.43 -3.09
N ALA A 119 15.06 5.15 -2.33
CA ALA A 119 15.10 4.04 -1.37
C ALA A 119 15.56 4.55 0.01
N ASP A 120 14.70 4.35 1.02
CA ASP A 120 14.91 4.84 2.38
C ASP A 120 15.01 3.71 3.41
N ASP A 121 14.65 2.49 3.01
CA ASP A 121 14.83 1.27 3.79
C ASP A 121 15.87 0.36 3.12
N CYS A 122 17.04 0.23 3.71
CA CYS A 122 18.07 -0.74 3.29
C CYS A 122 18.38 -1.77 4.37
N LYS A 123 17.41 -2.10 5.23
CA LYS A 123 17.58 -3.22 6.15
C LYS A 123 17.93 -4.49 5.36
N PRO A 124 18.67 -5.44 5.94
CA PRO A 124 19.07 -6.67 5.24
C PRO A 124 17.89 -7.67 5.10
N SER A 125 16.72 -7.20 4.64
CA SER A 125 15.55 -8.03 4.35
C SER A 125 15.70 -8.74 3.00
N ARG A 126 14.97 -9.84 2.84
CA ARG A 126 14.93 -10.59 1.58
C ARG A 126 14.48 -9.71 0.41
N GLY A 127 13.39 -8.96 0.57
CA GLY A 127 12.91 -8.09 -0.50
C GLY A 127 13.83 -6.91 -0.80
N ASN A 128 14.56 -6.39 0.20
CA ASN A 128 15.62 -5.41 -0.06
C ASN A 128 16.72 -5.97 -0.97
N GLN A 129 17.14 -7.22 -0.74
CA GLN A 129 18.12 -7.88 -1.62
C GLN A 129 17.56 -8.08 -3.04
N ILE A 130 16.29 -8.45 -3.17
CA ILE A 130 15.64 -8.67 -4.48
C ILE A 130 15.54 -7.34 -5.25
N ARG A 131 15.01 -6.28 -4.64
CA ARG A 131 14.86 -4.98 -5.31
C ARG A 131 16.19 -4.35 -5.70
N MET A 132 17.23 -4.50 -4.88
CA MET A 132 18.58 -4.02 -5.20
C MET A 132 19.18 -4.79 -6.38
N LYS A 133 19.02 -6.13 -6.42
CA LYS A 133 19.43 -6.95 -7.58
C LYS A 133 18.67 -6.55 -8.84
N TYR A 134 17.37 -6.29 -8.73
CA TYR A 134 16.55 -5.86 -9.85
C TYR A 134 16.96 -4.47 -10.37
N ALA A 135 17.25 -3.52 -9.49
CA ALA A 135 17.79 -2.22 -9.85
C ALA A 135 19.12 -2.33 -10.62
N VAL A 136 20.01 -3.24 -10.21
CA VAL A 136 21.26 -3.53 -10.95
C VAL A 136 20.95 -4.13 -12.32
N ALA A 137 19.96 -5.03 -12.43
CA ALA A 137 19.54 -5.59 -13.70
C ALA A 137 18.98 -4.53 -14.66
N LEU A 138 18.22 -3.55 -14.16
CA LEU A 138 17.71 -2.42 -14.95
C LEU A 138 18.87 -1.60 -15.54
N VAL A 139 19.89 -1.27 -14.73
CA VAL A 139 21.09 -0.58 -15.22
C VAL A 139 21.80 -1.41 -16.29
N LYS A 140 22.00 -2.71 -16.05
CA LYS A 140 22.63 -3.63 -17.04
C LYS A 140 21.83 -3.72 -18.35
N ALA A 141 20.52 -3.61 -18.28
CA ALA A 141 19.64 -3.59 -19.44
C ALA A 141 19.68 -2.26 -20.22
N GLY A 142 20.32 -1.23 -19.69
CA GLY A 142 20.52 0.07 -20.33
C GLY A 142 19.70 1.22 -19.73
N LEU A 143 18.98 1.00 -18.63
CA LEU A 143 18.18 2.07 -18.02
C LEU A 143 19.08 3.07 -17.29
N SER A 144 19.02 4.35 -17.69
CA SER A 144 19.56 5.46 -16.92
C SER A 144 18.49 6.03 -15.99
N PHE A 145 18.76 6.05 -14.69
CA PHE A 145 17.85 6.60 -13.69
C PHE A 145 18.57 7.14 -12.47
N THR A 146 17.96 8.13 -11.82
CA THR A 146 18.47 8.73 -10.59
C THR A 146 18.22 7.83 -9.40
N LYS A 147 19.24 7.55 -8.59
CA LYS A 147 19.14 6.88 -7.29
C LYS A 147 19.26 7.92 -6.17
N THR A 148 18.29 7.96 -5.25
CA THR A 148 18.25 8.89 -4.11
C THR A 148 17.66 8.27 -2.84
N GLY A 149 17.76 8.97 -1.70
CA GLY A 149 17.30 8.49 -0.40
C GLY A 149 18.41 7.89 0.47
N ILE A 150 18.03 7.45 1.67
CA ILE A 150 18.95 7.03 2.74
C ILE A 150 19.89 5.91 2.28
N CYS A 151 19.39 4.95 1.50
CA CYS A 151 20.18 3.81 1.02
C CYS A 151 21.35 4.22 0.11
N PHE A 152 21.35 5.45 -0.41
CA PHE A 152 22.38 5.98 -1.29
C PHE A 152 23.08 7.22 -0.72
N ASN A 153 22.92 7.50 0.58
CA ASN A 153 23.46 8.69 1.25
C ASN A 153 23.10 10.01 0.53
N LYS A 154 21.84 10.14 0.10
CA LYS A 154 21.31 11.34 -0.57
C LYS A 154 20.01 11.80 0.05
N ASP A 155 19.73 13.10 -0.10
CA ASP A 155 18.45 13.68 0.31
C ASP A 155 17.28 13.02 -0.44
N ASP A 156 16.17 12.79 0.26
CA ASP A 156 14.95 12.26 -0.31
C ASP A 156 14.06 13.37 -0.92
N LYS A 157 14.35 14.64 -0.61
CA LYS A 157 13.69 15.81 -1.19
C LYS A 157 14.25 16.14 -2.57
N VAL A 158 13.76 15.41 -3.57
CA VAL A 158 14.09 15.66 -4.98
C VAL A 158 12.90 16.27 -5.70
N ASP A 159 13.14 17.28 -6.55
CA ASP A 159 12.12 17.75 -7.49
C ASP A 159 11.83 16.64 -8.51
N LEU A 160 10.60 16.15 -8.49
CA LEU A 160 10.14 15.06 -9.35
C LEU A 160 9.63 15.56 -10.70
N ASN A 161 9.39 16.86 -10.87
CA ASN A 161 8.85 17.43 -12.10
C ASN A 161 9.68 17.11 -13.36
N PRO A 162 11.02 17.02 -13.32
CA PRO A 162 11.84 16.69 -14.49
C PRO A 162 11.72 15.23 -14.98
N TYR A 163 11.15 14.32 -14.18
CA TYR A 163 11.16 12.88 -14.45
C TYR A 163 9.86 12.40 -15.12
N MET A 164 9.96 11.37 -15.98
CA MET A 164 8.80 10.68 -16.57
C MET A 164 8.30 9.55 -15.68
N PHE A 165 9.24 8.73 -15.19
CA PHE A 165 8.94 7.50 -14.46
C PHE A 165 9.43 7.56 -13.02
N TYR A 166 8.65 6.96 -12.13
CA TYR A 166 9.09 6.65 -10.77
C TYR A 166 9.24 5.14 -10.64
N LEU A 167 10.44 4.64 -10.40
CA LEU A 167 10.68 3.22 -10.15
C LEU A 167 10.21 2.90 -8.72
N VAL A 168 9.15 2.12 -8.61
CA VAL A 168 8.61 1.67 -7.32
C VAL A 168 9.02 0.22 -7.11
N LEU A 169 10.23 0.05 -6.59
CA LEU A 169 10.80 -1.27 -6.26
C LEU A 169 10.51 -1.57 -4.79
N VAL A 170 9.56 -2.45 -4.53
CA VAL A 170 9.00 -2.71 -3.20
C VAL A 170 9.85 -3.73 -2.43
N ASP A 171 9.95 -3.55 -1.11
CA ASP A 171 10.66 -4.43 -0.17
C ASP A 171 9.79 -5.55 0.42
N GLY A 172 8.46 -5.41 0.43
CA GLY A 172 7.52 -6.52 0.60
C GLY A 172 7.29 -7.28 -0.72
N TYR A 173 8.34 -7.93 -1.25
CA TYR A 173 8.28 -8.65 -2.53
C TYR A 173 7.31 -9.84 -2.48
N HIS A 174 6.30 -9.86 -3.35
CA HIS A 174 5.28 -10.92 -3.46
C HIS A 174 4.57 -11.21 -2.13
N CYS A 175 4.42 -10.17 -1.29
CA CYS A 175 3.59 -10.18 -0.09
C CYS A 175 2.15 -9.83 -0.46
N LYS A 176 1.21 -10.62 0.06
CA LYS A 176 -0.21 -10.52 -0.31
C LYS A 176 -0.76 -9.13 -0.02
N ASP A 177 -1.39 -8.51 -1.03
CA ASP A 177 -2.05 -7.20 -0.98
C ASP A 177 -1.12 -6.01 -0.60
N TYR A 178 0.20 -6.24 -0.47
CA TYR A 178 1.13 -5.22 0.01
C TYR A 178 1.54 -4.27 -1.11
N LEU A 179 1.11 -3.01 -0.99
CA LEU A 179 1.49 -1.91 -1.86
C LEU A 179 2.23 -0.82 -1.07
N HIS A 180 3.19 -0.18 -1.71
CA HIS A 180 4.05 0.85 -1.09
C HIS A 180 3.51 2.26 -1.41
N GLU A 181 3.57 3.18 -0.44
CA GLU A 181 3.08 4.57 -0.59
C GLU A 181 3.72 5.34 -1.76
N LYS A 182 4.93 4.94 -2.18
CA LYS A 182 5.64 5.52 -3.32
C LYS A 182 4.87 5.39 -4.64
N ILE A 183 3.98 4.40 -4.77
CA ILE A 183 3.07 4.27 -5.93
C ILE A 183 2.18 5.51 -6.03
N TRP A 184 1.44 5.83 -4.97
CA TRP A 184 0.54 6.98 -4.97
C TRP A 184 1.29 8.31 -4.98
N HIS A 185 2.47 8.37 -4.36
CA HIS A 185 3.33 9.55 -4.47
C HIS A 185 3.68 9.86 -5.93
N ALA A 186 4.08 8.86 -6.71
CA ALA A 186 4.35 9.02 -8.14
C ALA A 186 3.11 9.51 -8.91
N LEU A 187 1.96 8.86 -8.68
CA LEU A 187 0.71 9.20 -9.35
C LEU A 187 0.29 10.64 -9.03
N VAL A 188 0.27 11.04 -7.75
CA VAL A 188 -0.09 12.42 -7.34
C VAL A 188 0.82 13.44 -8.01
N LYS A 189 2.13 13.16 -8.07
CA LYS A 189 3.15 14.05 -8.64
C LYS A 189 3.19 14.07 -10.17
N GLY A 190 2.40 13.24 -10.83
CA GLY A 190 2.30 13.23 -12.29
C GLY A 190 3.43 12.46 -12.98
N LEU A 191 3.91 11.39 -12.35
CA LEU A 191 4.86 10.44 -12.94
C LEU A 191 4.15 9.11 -13.17
N VAL A 192 4.64 8.33 -14.15
CA VAL A 192 4.19 6.95 -14.35
C VAL A 192 4.96 6.03 -13.41
N PRO A 193 4.31 5.38 -12.43
CA PRO A 193 4.99 4.40 -11.58
C PRO A 193 5.34 3.14 -12.40
N VAL A 194 6.59 2.70 -12.30
CA VAL A 194 7.07 1.41 -12.80
C VAL A 194 7.23 0.49 -11.60
N ILE A 195 6.28 -0.42 -11.42
CA ILE A 195 6.05 -1.15 -10.17
C ILE A 195 6.67 -2.54 -10.25
N PHE A 196 7.49 -2.90 -9.26
CA PHE A 196 8.09 -4.22 -9.13
C PHE A 196 7.91 -4.76 -7.71
N GLY A 197 7.39 -5.97 -7.59
CA GLY A 197 7.27 -6.70 -6.33
C GLY A 197 5.85 -7.02 -5.89
N PRO A 198 4.85 -6.13 -5.95
CA PRO A 198 3.47 -6.53 -5.68
C PRO A 198 2.89 -7.42 -6.77
N TYR A 199 1.97 -8.32 -6.41
CA TYR A 199 1.21 -9.08 -7.40
C TYR A 199 0.40 -8.13 -8.29
N ARG A 200 0.30 -8.47 -9.57
CA ARG A 200 -0.38 -7.63 -10.57
C ARG A 200 -1.83 -7.33 -10.18
N ASP A 201 -2.55 -8.35 -9.70
CA ASP A 201 -3.95 -8.22 -9.30
C ASP A 201 -4.13 -7.28 -8.09
N ASP A 202 -3.19 -7.28 -7.14
CA ASP A 202 -3.19 -6.39 -5.99
C ASP A 202 -3.06 -4.92 -6.43
N VAL A 203 -2.25 -4.67 -7.46
CA VAL A 203 -2.05 -3.34 -8.06
C VAL A 203 -3.31 -2.90 -8.80
N LEU A 204 -3.88 -3.77 -9.66
CA LEU A 204 -5.11 -3.50 -10.41
C LEU A 204 -6.30 -3.21 -9.47
N ASN A 205 -6.35 -3.85 -8.31
CA ASN A 205 -7.40 -3.63 -7.33
C ASN A 205 -7.38 -2.23 -6.72
N GLN A 206 -6.21 -1.58 -6.63
CA GLN A 206 -6.04 -0.33 -5.88
C GLN A 206 -5.69 0.89 -6.73
N LEU A 207 -5.28 0.71 -7.97
CA LEU A 207 -4.88 1.79 -8.87
C LEU A 207 -5.87 1.99 -10.02
N PRO A 208 -5.93 3.21 -10.58
CA PRO A 208 -6.72 3.45 -11.79
C PRO A 208 -6.22 2.61 -12.96
N HIS A 209 -7.14 2.23 -13.84
CA HIS A 209 -6.82 1.53 -15.06
C HIS A 209 -5.82 2.33 -15.90
N HIS A 210 -4.86 1.62 -16.50
CA HIS A 210 -3.81 2.21 -17.35
C HIS A 210 -2.95 3.28 -16.64
N SER A 211 -2.85 3.31 -15.31
CA SER A 211 -2.07 4.37 -14.62
C SER A 211 -0.60 4.01 -14.34
N PHE A 212 -0.13 2.83 -14.71
CA PHE A 212 1.16 2.29 -14.28
C PHE A 212 1.76 1.31 -15.29
N ILE A 213 3.06 1.03 -15.15
CA ILE A 213 3.75 -0.06 -15.82
C ILE A 213 4.08 -1.12 -14.77
N HIS A 214 3.60 -2.35 -14.94
CA HIS A 214 4.02 -3.47 -14.08
C HIS A 214 5.27 -4.10 -14.65
N ALA A 215 6.35 -4.11 -13.88
CA ALA A 215 7.65 -4.54 -14.33
C ALA A 215 7.70 -6.03 -14.67
N GLU A 216 6.89 -6.85 -13.98
CA GLU A 216 6.88 -8.32 -14.14
C GLU A 216 5.96 -8.79 -15.28
N ASP A 217 5.27 -7.88 -15.98
CA ASP A 217 4.60 -8.19 -17.26
C ASP A 217 5.60 -8.49 -18.38
N PHE A 218 6.85 -8.01 -18.22
CA PHE A 218 7.88 -8.13 -19.23
C PHE A 218 8.72 -9.38 -19.01
N ARG A 219 8.87 -10.19 -20.07
CA ARG A 219 9.68 -11.43 -20.03
C ARG A 219 11.13 -11.21 -19.63
N THR A 220 11.68 -10.02 -19.92
CA THR A 220 13.05 -9.65 -19.57
C THR A 220 13.12 -8.20 -19.12
N THR A 221 14.12 -7.88 -18.28
CA THR A 221 14.40 -6.51 -17.88
C THR A 221 14.71 -5.61 -19.09
N ARG A 222 15.34 -6.16 -20.15
CA ARG A 222 15.57 -5.41 -21.39
C ARG A 222 14.28 -5.00 -22.08
N ALA A 223 13.30 -5.90 -22.17
CA ALA A 223 12.00 -5.58 -22.77
C ALA A 223 11.27 -4.47 -22.00
N LEU A 224 11.34 -4.47 -20.67
CA LEU A 224 10.81 -3.36 -19.85
C LEU A 224 11.52 -2.03 -20.17
N VAL A 225 12.85 -2.04 -20.23
CA VAL A 225 13.64 -0.83 -20.52
C VAL A 225 13.35 -0.31 -21.93
N ASP A 226 13.22 -1.20 -22.92
CA ASP A 226 12.83 -0.84 -24.28
C ASP A 226 11.45 -0.19 -24.32
N HIS A 227 10.47 -0.77 -23.61
CA HIS A 227 9.14 -0.19 -23.50
C HIS A 227 9.16 1.19 -22.85
N MET A 228 9.92 1.38 -21.77
CA MET A 228 10.08 2.70 -21.14
C MET A 228 10.63 3.75 -22.12
N HIS A 229 11.59 3.37 -22.98
CA HIS A 229 12.11 4.26 -24.02
C HIS A 229 11.07 4.55 -25.12
N VAL A 230 10.29 3.55 -25.53
CA VAL A 230 9.19 3.75 -26.50
C VAL A 230 8.17 4.74 -25.95
N VAL A 231 7.75 4.57 -24.69
CA VAL A 231 6.84 5.50 -24.01
C VAL A 231 7.47 6.90 -23.91
N ALA A 232 8.76 7.00 -23.61
CA ALA A 232 9.46 8.29 -23.50
C ALA A 232 9.52 9.06 -24.83
N LEU A 233 9.62 8.35 -25.96
CA LEU A 233 9.70 8.94 -27.30
C LEU A 233 8.32 9.19 -27.92
N ASN A 234 7.28 8.51 -27.45
CA ASN A 234 5.92 8.62 -27.98
C ASN A 234 5.02 9.42 -27.04
N LYS A 235 4.83 10.71 -27.35
CA LYS A 235 3.97 11.62 -26.56
C LYS A 235 2.54 11.11 -26.40
N THR A 236 1.97 10.47 -27.43
CA THR A 236 0.61 9.93 -27.36
C THR A 236 0.53 8.80 -26.35
N LEU A 237 1.43 7.83 -26.45
CA LEU A 237 1.50 6.70 -25.51
C LEU A 237 1.79 7.18 -24.07
N TYR A 238 2.64 8.19 -23.90
CA TYR A 238 2.90 8.76 -22.57
C TYR A 238 1.66 9.41 -21.95
N LYS A 239 0.83 10.08 -22.75
CA LYS A 239 -0.43 10.69 -22.30
C LYS A 239 -1.46 9.68 -21.83
N GLU A 240 -1.50 8.49 -22.43
CA GLU A 240 -2.47 7.44 -22.07
C GLU A 240 -2.38 7.08 -20.57
N TYR A 241 -1.19 7.12 -19.97
CA TYR A 241 -0.98 6.87 -18.54
C TYR A 241 -1.61 7.90 -17.58
N PHE A 242 -2.16 9.01 -18.10
CA PHE A 242 -2.72 10.10 -17.31
C PHE A 242 -4.20 10.38 -17.59
N ILE A 243 -4.83 9.66 -18.53
CA ILE A 243 -6.24 9.86 -18.90
C ILE A 243 -7.18 9.69 -17.70
N TRP A 244 -6.87 8.76 -16.80
CA TRP A 244 -7.64 8.51 -15.58
C TRP A 244 -7.84 9.76 -14.70
N ARG A 245 -6.98 10.78 -14.84
CA ARG A 245 -7.09 12.05 -14.10
C ARG A 245 -8.27 12.91 -14.55
N GLU A 246 -8.83 12.66 -15.74
CA GLU A 246 -9.91 13.46 -16.32
C GLU A 246 -11.28 12.98 -15.83
N SER A 247 -11.58 11.69 -16.00
CA SER A 247 -12.90 11.13 -15.62
C SER A 247 -13.05 10.96 -14.11
N ARG A 248 -12.00 10.54 -13.39
CA ARG A 248 -11.99 10.30 -11.92
C ARG A 248 -13.21 9.51 -11.42
N ASP A 249 -13.84 8.74 -12.30
CA ASP A 249 -15.04 7.96 -12.05
C ASP A 249 -14.61 6.55 -11.66
N ILE A 250 -14.83 6.21 -10.39
CA ILE A 250 -14.41 4.92 -9.83
C ILE A 250 -15.23 3.78 -10.42
N GLU A 251 -16.53 3.98 -10.67
CA GLU A 251 -17.40 2.92 -11.17
C GLU A 251 -17.06 2.58 -12.62
N LEU A 252 -16.81 3.62 -13.43
CA LEU A 252 -16.35 3.44 -14.80
C LEU A 252 -14.97 2.78 -14.86
N ASP A 253 -14.03 3.21 -14.02
CA ASP A 253 -12.69 2.61 -13.93
C ASP A 253 -12.75 1.14 -13.52
N ASP A 254 -13.55 0.82 -12.50
CA ASP A 254 -13.76 -0.56 -12.03
C ASP A 254 -14.41 -1.43 -13.11
N ALA A 255 -15.38 -0.90 -13.87
CA ALA A 255 -16.02 -1.60 -14.99
C ALA A 255 -15.01 -1.92 -16.11
N VAL A 256 -14.09 -1.01 -16.42
CA VAL A 256 -13.01 -1.25 -17.39
C VAL A 256 -12.04 -2.32 -16.89
N ILE A 257 -11.69 -2.32 -15.61
CA ILE A 257 -10.82 -3.36 -15.05
C ILE A 257 -11.54 -4.72 -15.08
N HIS A 258 -12.81 -4.79 -14.69
CA HIS A 258 -13.61 -6.02 -14.71
C HIS A 258 -13.78 -6.60 -16.11
N SER A 259 -13.89 -5.77 -17.16
CA SER A 259 -14.01 -6.27 -18.53
C SER A 259 -12.75 -7.00 -19.01
N HIS A 260 -11.58 -6.64 -18.48
CA HIS A 260 -10.30 -7.31 -18.78
C HIS A 260 -9.92 -8.38 -17.74
N HIS A 261 -10.42 -8.26 -16.52
CA HIS A 261 -10.10 -9.10 -15.36
C HIS A 261 -11.37 -9.53 -14.61
N PRO A 262 -12.23 -10.38 -15.20
CA PRO A 262 -13.57 -10.67 -14.66
C PRO A 262 -13.56 -11.40 -13.31
N ASN A 263 -12.44 -12.05 -12.96
CA ASN A 263 -12.28 -12.76 -11.70
C ASN A 263 -11.70 -11.88 -10.57
N LEU A 264 -11.28 -10.66 -10.88
CA LEU A 264 -10.68 -9.76 -9.90
C LEU A 264 -11.77 -9.15 -9.02
N LYS A 265 -11.76 -9.48 -7.73
CA LYS A 265 -12.68 -8.87 -6.76
C LYS A 265 -12.20 -7.49 -6.37
N LEU A 266 -12.77 -6.46 -7.02
CA LEU A 266 -12.48 -5.06 -6.70
C LEU A 266 -13.12 -4.65 -5.38
N ARG A 267 -12.40 -3.85 -4.58
CA ARG A 267 -12.85 -3.34 -3.28
C ARG A 267 -12.92 -1.81 -3.22
N SER A 268 -12.90 -1.14 -4.37
CA SER A 268 -12.86 0.32 -4.49
C SER A 268 -14.05 1.02 -3.80
N GLN A 269 -15.20 0.34 -3.77
CA GLN A 269 -16.44 0.87 -3.17
C GLN A 269 -16.63 0.51 -1.69
N GLU A 270 -15.78 -0.34 -1.12
CA GLU A 270 -15.93 -0.74 0.27
C GLU A 270 -15.47 0.39 1.22
N ALA A 271 -16.16 0.53 2.35
CA ALA A 271 -15.65 1.33 3.46
C ALA A 271 -14.31 0.73 3.95
N THR A 272 -13.36 1.59 4.31
CA THR A 272 -12.04 1.16 4.82
C THR A 272 -11.66 1.89 6.10
N GLY A 273 -10.57 1.43 6.72
CA GLY A 273 -9.93 2.08 7.87
C GLY A 273 -10.91 2.32 9.02
N TRP A 274 -10.93 3.54 9.53
CA TRP A 274 -11.71 3.89 10.71
C TRP A 274 -13.23 3.77 10.51
N SER A 275 -13.74 4.12 9.33
CA SER A 275 -15.15 3.96 9.00
C SER A 275 -15.54 2.49 8.97
N ARG A 276 -14.71 1.64 8.32
CA ARG A 276 -14.92 0.19 8.30
C ARG A 276 -14.84 -0.44 9.68
N LEU A 277 -13.92 0.02 10.53
CA LEU A 277 -13.80 -0.46 11.91
C LEU A 277 -15.07 -0.17 12.71
N CYS A 278 -15.64 1.03 12.55
CA CYS A 278 -16.89 1.41 13.19
C CYS A 278 -18.05 0.50 12.74
N GLU A 279 -18.19 0.27 11.44
CA GLU A 279 -19.21 -0.63 10.87
C GLU A 279 -19.03 -2.06 11.37
N LYS A 280 -17.81 -2.60 11.32
CA LYS A 280 -17.49 -3.94 11.80
C LYS A 280 -17.85 -4.13 13.27
N PHE A 281 -17.57 -3.13 14.12
CA PHE A 281 -17.95 -3.19 15.53
C PHE A 281 -19.47 -3.22 15.72
N ARG A 282 -20.22 -2.38 14.98
CA ARG A 282 -21.69 -2.39 15.02
C ARG A 282 -22.28 -3.70 14.53
N GLU A 283 -21.75 -4.27 13.45
CA GLU A 283 -22.13 -5.59 12.95
C GLU A 283 -21.95 -6.68 14.02
N MET A 284 -20.83 -6.63 14.75
CA MET A 284 -20.56 -7.58 15.84
C MET A 284 -21.54 -7.41 16.99
N GLU A 285 -21.81 -6.19 17.44
CA GLU A 285 -22.76 -5.94 18.53
C GLU A 285 -24.19 -6.35 18.15
N ALA A 286 -24.63 -6.03 16.93
CA ALA A 286 -25.95 -6.43 16.44
C ALA A 286 -26.15 -7.95 16.38
N LYS A 287 -25.06 -8.70 16.10
CA LYS A 287 -25.07 -10.18 16.04
C LYS A 287 -24.72 -10.85 17.36
N ASN A 288 -24.47 -10.08 18.43
CA ASN A 288 -23.87 -10.55 19.68
C ASN A 288 -22.60 -11.42 19.43
N GLN A 289 -21.84 -11.06 18.40
CA GLN A 289 -20.68 -11.80 17.94
C GLN A 289 -19.49 -11.51 18.85
N THR A 290 -18.88 -12.59 19.34
CA THR A 290 -17.57 -12.54 19.97
C THR A 290 -16.59 -13.35 19.13
N GLN A 291 -15.36 -12.85 19.01
CA GLN A 291 -14.27 -13.56 18.34
C GLN A 291 -12.95 -13.17 18.99
N VAL A 292 -11.99 -14.09 19.00
CA VAL A 292 -10.64 -13.87 19.52
C VAL A 292 -9.67 -14.50 18.54
N ILE A 293 -8.63 -13.77 18.18
CA ILE A 293 -7.57 -14.25 17.30
C ILE A 293 -6.66 -15.15 18.12
N ARG A 294 -6.68 -16.46 17.79
CA ARG A 294 -5.87 -17.47 18.48
C ARG A 294 -4.37 -17.22 18.27
N SER A 295 -4.00 -16.94 17.02
CA SER A 295 -2.62 -16.72 16.62
C SER A 295 -2.59 -15.63 15.55
N LEU A 296 -1.98 -14.49 15.87
CA LEU A 296 -1.66 -13.49 14.85
C LEU A 296 -0.56 -14.00 13.91
N GLU A 297 0.31 -14.90 14.37
CA GLU A 297 1.33 -15.53 13.53
C GLU A 297 0.71 -16.34 12.38
N ASP A 298 -0.42 -17.00 12.63
CA ASP A 298 -1.14 -17.73 11.57
C ASP A 298 -1.63 -16.78 10.49
N PHE A 299 -2.21 -15.64 10.89
CA PHE A 299 -2.69 -14.61 9.98
C PHE A 299 -1.56 -13.89 9.24
N VAL A 300 -0.48 -13.49 9.93
CA VAL A 300 0.56 -12.65 9.35
C VAL A 300 1.57 -13.45 8.54
N PHE A 301 1.95 -14.64 8.99
CA PHE A 301 3.07 -15.39 8.39
C PHE A 301 2.63 -16.66 7.68
N ASN A 302 1.71 -17.44 8.26
CA ASN A 302 1.41 -18.79 7.73
C ASN A 302 0.51 -18.77 6.50
N THR A 303 -0.16 -17.65 6.22
CA THR A 303 -0.94 -17.45 4.97
C THR A 303 -0.14 -16.75 3.88
N GLU A 304 1.12 -16.36 4.12
CA GLU A 304 1.95 -15.69 3.13
C GLU A 304 2.67 -16.66 2.22
N SER A 305 3.06 -16.17 1.05
CA SER A 305 3.87 -16.93 0.11
C SER A 305 5.29 -17.14 0.66
N LYS A 306 5.95 -18.21 0.20
CA LYS A 306 7.40 -18.40 0.42
C LYS A 306 8.25 -17.33 -0.26
N HIS A 307 7.68 -16.53 -1.17
CA HIS A 307 8.39 -15.45 -1.82
C HIS A 307 8.47 -14.22 -0.90
N CYS A 308 7.39 -13.94 -0.17
CA CYS A 308 7.31 -12.91 0.86
C CYS A 308 8.15 -13.24 2.11
N MET A 309 8.12 -14.51 2.55
CA MET A 309 8.77 -15.00 3.77
C MET A 309 10.16 -15.59 3.58
#